data_AF-A0A679F5Z1-F1
#
_entry.id   AF-A0A679F5Z1-F1
#
_cell.length_a   1.000
_cell.length_b   1.000
_cell.length_c   1.000
_cell.angle_alpha   90.00
_cell.angle_beta   90.00
_cell.angle_gamma   90.00
#
_symmetry.space_group_name_H-M   'P 1'
#
loop_
_entity.id
_entity.type
_entity.pdbx_description
1 polymer ?
#
loop_
_entity_poly.entity_id
_entity_poly.type
_entity_poly.pdbx_seq_one_letter_code
_entity_poly.pdbx_strand_id
1 'polypeptide(L)'
;MELRFGLELLDPSRRKAELAAALARLTESTFGDRIAPFDLKAAEAAGRLAAARRRNGTTVDHRDTQIAGIALAHRARLVTRNLRDFADLDVEVTNPWNE
;
A
#
# COMPACT_ATOMS: atom_id res chain seq x y z
N MET A 1 -7.16 -3.93 -1.09
CA MET A 1 -7.67 -4.81 -0.02
C MET A 1 -8.13 -4.01 1.20
N GLU A 2 -7.26 -3.22 1.82
CA GLU A 2 -7.52 -2.57 3.12
C GLU A 2 -8.74 -1.62 3.16
N LEU A 3 -8.89 -0.74 2.16
CA LEU A 3 -10.04 0.18 2.09
C LEU A 3 -11.38 -0.57 2.03
N ARG A 4 -11.45 -1.66 1.25
CA ARG A 4 -12.65 -2.50 1.16
C ARG A 4 -12.87 -3.26 2.46
N PHE A 5 -11.83 -3.84 3.05
CA PHE A 5 -11.93 -4.53 4.33
C PHE A 5 -12.50 -3.62 5.43
N GLY A 6 -11.94 -2.41 5.59
CA GLY A 6 -12.44 -1.44 6.58
C GLY A 6 -13.90 -1.03 6.33
N LEU A 7 -14.31 -0.92 5.06
CA LEU A 7 -15.71 -0.67 4.70
C LEU A 7 -16.62 -1.85 5.09
N GLU A 8 -16.20 -3.09 4.85
CA GLU A 8 -17.03 -4.27 5.11
C GLU A 8 -17.24 -4.53 6.60
N LEU A 9 -16.30 -4.11 7.46
CA LEU A 9 -16.45 -4.16 8.92
C LEU A 9 -17.56 -3.25 9.48
N LEU A 10 -18.08 -2.30 8.69
CA LEU A 10 -19.14 -1.42 9.14
C LEU A 10 -20.51 -2.11 9.08
N ASP A 11 -21.34 -1.84 10.08
CA ASP A 11 -22.76 -2.19 10.04
C ASP A 11 -23.50 -1.44 8.90
N PRO A 12 -24.59 -2.02 8.37
CA PRO A 12 -25.45 -1.35 7.42
C PRO A 12 -25.91 0.01 7.96
N SER A 13 -25.46 1.07 7.29
CA SER A 13 -25.70 2.44 7.72
C SER A 13 -25.55 3.40 6.54
N ARG A 14 -26.11 4.60 6.68
CA ARG A 14 -25.93 5.69 5.71
C ARG A 14 -24.43 5.98 5.48
N ARG A 15 -23.64 5.98 6.56
CA ARG A 15 -22.19 6.18 6.49
C ARG A 15 -21.49 5.10 5.65
N LYS A 16 -21.84 3.82 5.83
CA LYS A 16 -21.29 2.72 5.01
C LYS A 16 -21.64 2.94 3.53
N ALA A 17 -22.87 3.30 3.22
CA ALA A 17 -23.30 3.55 1.84
C ALA A 17 -22.53 4.72 1.20
N GLU A 18 -22.34 5.83 1.92
CA GLU A 18 -21.60 6.99 1.45
C GLU A 18 -20.11 6.68 1.20
N LEU A 19 -19.47 5.95 2.11
CA LEU A 19 -18.08 5.50 1.94
C LEU A 19 -17.92 4.50 0.80
N ALA A 20 -18.88 3.59 0.62
CA ALA A 20 -18.88 2.63 -0.48
C ALA A 20 -18.95 3.36 -1.83
N ALA A 21 -19.83 4.36 -1.95
CA ALA A 21 -19.95 5.18 -3.14
C ALA A 21 -18.68 6.01 -3.39
N ALA A 22 -18.05 6.55 -2.33
CA ALA A 22 -16.78 7.26 -2.46
C ALA A 22 -15.65 6.36 -2.94
N LEU A 23 -15.56 5.12 -2.40
CA LEU A 23 -14.56 4.14 -2.84
C LEU A 23 -14.76 3.75 -4.31
N ALA A 24 -16.00 3.51 -4.74
CA ALA A 24 -16.32 3.20 -6.12
C ALA A 24 -15.89 4.34 -7.07
N ARG A 25 -16.19 5.59 -6.73
CA ARG A 25 -15.73 6.76 -7.50
C ARG A 25 -14.21 6.84 -7.57
N LEU A 26 -13.51 6.60 -6.46
CA LEU A 26 -12.05 6.61 -6.44
C LEU A 26 -11.48 5.55 -7.39
N THR A 27 -12.01 4.33 -7.38
CA THR A 27 -11.50 3.24 -8.22
C THR A 27 -11.85 3.42 -9.69
N GLU A 28 -13.08 3.82 -10.02
CA GLU A 28 -13.57 3.86 -11.40
C GLU A 28 -13.18 5.14 -12.13
N SER A 29 -13.19 6.28 -11.44
CA SER A 29 -13.04 7.59 -12.10
C SER A 29 -11.75 8.31 -11.74
N THR A 30 -11.32 8.26 -10.48
CA THR A 30 -10.12 8.99 -10.04
C THR A 30 -8.85 8.23 -10.42
N PHE A 31 -8.73 6.97 -10.03
CA PHE A 31 -7.53 6.17 -10.32
C PHE A 31 -7.60 5.48 -11.67
N GLY A 32 -8.75 4.92 -12.06
CA GLY A 32 -8.92 4.24 -13.34
C GLY A 32 -7.92 3.10 -13.50
N ASP A 33 -7.12 3.15 -14.57
CA ASP A 33 -6.06 2.17 -14.87
C ASP A 33 -4.79 2.30 -14.01
N ARG A 34 -4.73 3.30 -13.12
CA ARG A 34 -3.57 3.57 -12.24
C ARG A 34 -3.60 2.81 -10.91
N ILE A 35 -4.39 1.75 -10.82
CA ILE A 35 -4.36 0.83 -9.68
C ILE A 35 -3.31 -0.25 -9.98
N ALA A 36 -2.13 -0.10 -9.39
CA ALA A 36 -1.05 -1.06 -9.58
C ALA A 36 -1.41 -2.43 -8.98
N PRO A 37 -1.33 -3.53 -9.75
CA PRO A 37 -1.54 -4.86 -9.22
C PRO A 37 -0.33 -5.30 -8.37
N PHE A 38 -0.58 -6.17 -7.39
CA PHE A 38 0.49 -6.97 -6.79
C PHE A 38 0.77 -8.17 -7.69
N ASP A 39 1.51 -7.91 -8.78
CA ASP A 39 1.87 -8.92 -9.77
C ASP A 39 3.10 -9.74 -9.37
N LEU A 40 3.57 -10.62 -10.26
CA LEU A 40 4.74 -11.47 -10.01
C LEU A 40 6.01 -10.65 -9.72
N LYS A 41 6.24 -9.53 -10.41
CA LYS A 41 7.44 -8.70 -10.21
C LYS A 41 7.40 -8.03 -8.84
N ALA A 42 6.24 -7.50 -8.46
CA ALA A 42 6.02 -6.94 -7.13
C ALA A 42 6.18 -8.00 -6.02
N ALA A 43 5.68 -9.22 -6.26
CA ALA A 43 5.81 -10.33 -5.31
C ALA A 43 7.25 -10.78 -5.09
N GLU A 44 8.04 -10.89 -6.15
CA GLU A 44 9.47 -11.22 -6.04
C GLU A 44 10.26 -10.11 -5.31
N ALA A 45 9.97 -8.84 -5.60
CA ALA A 45 10.59 -7.71 -4.91
C ALA A 45 10.24 -7.70 -3.41
N ALA A 46 8.95 -7.89 -3.08
CA ALA A 46 8.48 -8.02 -1.70
C ALA A 46 9.16 -9.18 -0.96
N GLY A 47 9.29 -10.35 -1.60
CA GLY A 47 9.94 -11.52 -1.00
C GLY A 47 11.42 -11.29 -0.68
N ARG A 48 12.16 -10.66 -1.59
CA ARG A 48 13.57 -10.28 -1.35
C ARG A 48 13.69 -9.28 -0.19
N LEU A 49 12.83 -8.27 -0.15
CA LEU A 49 12.80 -7.28 0.93
C LEU A 49 12.46 -7.92 2.29
N ALA A 50 11.42 -8.75 2.34
CA ALA A 50 11.02 -9.48 3.55
C ALA A 50 12.17 -10.33 4.10
N ALA A 51 12.85 -11.08 3.23
CA ALA A 51 13.98 -11.92 3.61
C ALA A 51 15.15 -11.09 4.15
N ALA A 52 15.46 -9.94 3.53
CA ALA A 52 16.49 -9.02 4.00
C ALA A 52 16.15 -8.46 5.38
N ARG A 53 14.93 -7.93 5.57
CA ARG A 53 14.44 -7.41 6.86
C ARG A 53 14.53 -8.47 7.97
N ARG A 54 14.05 -9.68 7.68
CA ARG A 54 14.08 -10.80 8.63
C ARG A 54 15.50 -11.17 9.04
N ARG A 55 16.45 -11.22 8.10
CA ARG A 55 17.88 -11.49 8.39
C ARG A 55 18.51 -10.39 9.25
N ASN A 56 18.05 -9.15 9.09
CA ASN A 56 18.50 -8.00 9.87
C ASN A 56 17.73 -7.84 11.20
N GLY A 57 16.96 -8.85 11.63
CA GLY A 57 16.21 -8.82 12.89
C GLY A 57 14.98 -7.90 12.89
N THR A 58 14.57 -7.38 11.73
CA THR A 58 13.40 -6.52 11.59
C THR A 58 12.13 -7.36 11.43
N THR A 59 11.08 -7.03 12.17
CA THR A 59 9.75 -7.65 12.02
C THR A 59 9.18 -7.34 10.64
N VAL A 60 8.66 -8.35 9.95
CA VAL A 60 8.08 -8.21 8.62
C VAL A 60 6.57 -8.07 8.75
N ASP A 61 6.03 -6.88 8.46
CA ASP A 61 4.61 -6.72 8.17
C ASP A 61 4.33 -7.07 6.71
N HIS A 62 3.39 -7.99 6.47
CA HIS A 62 3.12 -8.49 5.12
C HIS A 62 2.49 -7.44 4.20
N ARG A 63 1.65 -6.54 4.71
CA ARG A 63 0.91 -5.56 3.91
C ARG A 63 1.82 -4.43 3.48
N ASP A 64 2.60 -3.88 4.41
CA ASP A 64 3.61 -2.88 4.08
C ASP A 64 4.68 -3.46 3.14
N THR A 65 5.05 -4.72 3.33
CA THR A 65 6.02 -5.36 2.43
C THR A 65 5.45 -5.59 1.01
N GLN A 66 4.16 -5.85 0.86
CA GLN A 66 3.51 -5.89 -0.46
C GLN A 66 3.49 -4.52 -1.14
N ILE A 67 3.14 -3.45 -0.39
CA ILE A 67 3.16 -2.07 -0.89
C ILE A 67 4.59 -1.69 -1.33
N ALA A 68 5.58 -1.99 -0.50
CA ALA A 68 6.99 -1.79 -0.82
C ALA A 68 7.42 -2.57 -2.07
N GLY A 69 6.98 -3.83 -2.20
CA GLY A 69 7.27 -4.65 -3.38
C GLY A 69 6.76 -4.01 -4.69
N ILE A 70 5.54 -3.45 -4.67
CA ILE A 70 4.99 -2.71 -5.81
C ILE A 70 5.86 -1.48 -6.10
N ALA A 71 6.17 -0.66 -5.09
CA ALA A 71 6.97 0.54 -5.26
C ALA A 71 8.36 0.24 -5.86
N LEU A 72 9.04 -0.79 -5.32
CA LEU A 72 10.34 -1.25 -5.82
C LEU A 72 10.28 -1.79 -7.24
N ALA A 73 9.28 -2.61 -7.57
CA ALA A 73 9.14 -3.20 -8.91
C ALA A 73 8.89 -2.16 -10.00
N HIS A 74 8.20 -1.08 -9.66
CA HIS A 74 7.91 0.03 -10.58
C HIS A 74 8.88 1.21 -10.47
N ARG A 75 9.85 1.17 -9.54
CA ARG A 75 10.70 2.33 -9.17
C ARG A 75 9.88 3.59 -8.86
N ALA A 76 8.73 3.39 -8.21
CA ALA A 76 7.80 4.46 -7.89
C ALA A 76 8.13 5.10 -6.54
N ARG A 77 7.94 6.42 -6.45
CA ARG A 77 7.97 7.15 -5.18
C ARG A 77 6.80 6.69 -4.30
N LEU A 78 7.10 6.33 -3.05
CA LEU A 78 6.10 5.96 -2.06
C LEU A 78 5.72 7.19 -1.22
N VAL A 79 4.42 7.50 -1.17
CA VAL A 79 3.90 8.60 -0.34
C VAL A 79 3.23 8.00 0.89
N THR A 80 3.78 8.27 2.07
CA THR A 80 3.28 7.70 3.32
C THR A 80 3.66 8.55 4.52
N ARG A 81 2.80 8.58 5.54
CA ARG A 81 3.14 9.15 6.85
C ARG A 81 4.10 8.24 7.63
N ASN A 82 4.13 6.93 7.33
CA ASN A 82 4.91 5.93 8.04
C ASN A 82 6.34 5.81 7.50
N LEU A 83 7.15 6.87 7.59
CA LEU A 83 8.50 6.86 7.00
C LEU A 83 9.39 5.73 7.56
N ARG A 84 9.25 5.42 8.85
CA ARG A 84 10.10 4.45 9.54
C ARG A 84 10.05 3.06 8.91
N ASP A 85 8.86 2.58 8.57
CA ASP A 85 8.68 1.20 8.13
C ASP A 85 9.01 1.01 6.64
N PHE A 86 9.39 2.08 5.94
CA PHE A 86 9.84 2.11 4.56
C PHE A 86 11.22 2.76 4.38
N ALA A 87 11.94 3.02 5.47
CA ALA A 87 13.23 3.73 5.44
C ALA A 87 14.36 2.95 4.75
N ASP A 88 14.20 1.64 4.58
CA ASP A 88 15.13 0.72 3.93
C ASP A 88 14.84 0.50 2.43
N LEU A 89 13.86 1.21 1.86
CA LEU A 89 13.55 1.11 0.45
C LEU A 89 14.54 1.89 -0.41
N ASP A 90 14.93 1.28 -1.53
CA ASP A 90 15.74 1.92 -2.59
C ASP A 90 14.88 2.71 -3.58
N VAL A 91 13.86 3.40 -3.08
CA VAL A 91 13.01 4.34 -3.82
C VAL A 91 12.72 5.55 -2.93
N GLU A 92 12.35 6.68 -3.54
CA GLU A 92 11.99 7.88 -2.77
C GLU A 92 10.75 7.61 -1.90
N VAL A 93 10.86 7.88 -0.60
CA VAL A 93 9.75 7.80 0.36
C VAL A 93 9.51 9.17 0.96
N THR A 94 8.30 9.69 0.83
CA THR A 94 7.97 11.05 1.30
C THR A 94 6.71 11.09 2.13
N ASN A 95 6.73 11.93 3.17
CA ASN A 95 5.58 12.21 4.00
C ASN A 95 4.92 13.53 3.54
N PRO A 96 3.68 13.51 3.02
CA PRO A 96 3.05 14.70 2.47
C PRO A 96 2.52 15.66 3.55
N TRP A 97 2.71 15.35 4.85
CA TRP A 97 2.29 16.20 5.97
C TRP A 97 3.45 16.93 6.67
N ASN A 98 4.71 16.70 6.26
CA ASN A 98 5.89 17.29 6.90
C ASN A 98 6.73 18.12 5.90
N GLU A 99 6.06 18.85 4.99
CA GLU A 99 6.72 19.97 4.29
C GLU A 99 6.94 21.16 5.24
#